data_AF-A0A955CBA2-F1
#
_entry.id   AF-A0A955CBA2-F1
#
_cell.length_a   1.000
_cell.length_b   1.000
_cell.length_c   1.000
_cell.angle_alpha   90.00
_cell.angle_beta   90.00
_cell.angle_gamma   90.00
#
_symmetry.space_group_name_H-M   'P 1'
#
loop_
_entity.id
_entity.type
_entity.pdbx_description
1 polymer ?
#
loop_
_entity_poly.entity_id
_entity_poly.type
_entity_poly.pdbx_seq_one_letter_code
_entity_poly.pdbx_strand_id
1 'polypeptide(L)'
;MMFRPSSWPAGVRVMLTAFLVMIGGGYLFAIANIYHQHQMADGEAGLTLNDLRAAYAGLTIRRTSETTIPSRMLTMLRTSMREYVDDDAEFNTLESWLKDGGTEAGLTAGQMRDTPERAMILNCMRCHATSSGTEISKTAPFGPDEFTVEYAEIKPLVATETSVDSDIVKVPPQLTIPRLVLVTHAHMLAIPVFTLIVGGLFA
;
A
#
# COMPACT_ATOMS: atom_id res chain seq x y z
N MET A 1 -28.52 38.09 -1.04
CA MET A 1 -28.65 38.05 0.43
C MET A 1 -27.36 37.43 0.96
N MET A 2 -26.47 38.25 1.49
CA MET A 2 -25.11 37.83 1.86
C MET A 2 -25.14 37.31 3.30
N PHE A 3 -24.87 36.02 3.51
CA PHE A 3 -24.73 35.44 4.85
C PHE A 3 -23.57 36.13 5.56
N ARG A 4 -23.86 36.91 6.61
CA ARG A 4 -22.86 37.64 7.39
C ARG A 4 -22.69 36.91 8.73
N PRO A 5 -21.64 36.09 8.93
CA PRO A 5 -21.49 35.25 10.11
C PRO A 5 -21.51 36.03 11.43
N SER A 6 -21.14 37.32 11.39
CA SER A 6 -21.12 38.20 12.56
C SER A 6 -22.50 38.48 13.17
N SER A 7 -23.61 38.26 12.44
CA SER A 7 -24.97 38.47 12.96
C SER A 7 -25.56 37.23 13.64
N TRP A 8 -24.81 36.13 13.75
CA TRP A 8 -25.29 34.91 14.38
C TRP A 8 -25.13 34.92 15.91
N PRO A 9 -25.99 34.22 16.66
CA PRO A 9 -25.81 34.01 18.10
C PRO A 9 -24.41 33.48 18.41
N ALA A 10 -23.80 33.94 19.50
CA ALA A 10 -22.43 33.58 19.85
C ALA A 10 -22.23 32.05 19.97
N GLY A 11 -23.20 31.34 20.54
CA GLY A 11 -23.18 29.87 20.64
C GLY A 11 -23.12 29.17 19.28
N VAL A 12 -23.89 29.65 18.29
CA VAL A 12 -23.89 29.09 16.91
C VAL A 12 -22.53 29.30 16.25
N ARG A 13 -21.91 30.48 16.44
CA ARG A 13 -20.57 30.76 15.91
C ARG A 13 -19.51 29.87 16.53
N VAL A 14 -19.54 29.67 17.84
CA VAL A 14 -18.61 28.78 18.55
C VAL A 14 -18.79 27.34 18.08
N MET A 15 -20.03 26.86 18.02
CA MET A 15 -20.34 25.50 17.56
C MET A 15 -19.84 25.26 16.13
N LEU A 16 -20.13 26.16 15.19
CA LEU A 16 -19.71 26.01 13.79
C LEU A 16 -18.19 26.11 13.64
N THR A 17 -17.53 26.98 14.41
CA THR A 17 -16.07 27.07 14.40
C THR A 17 -15.45 25.79 14.93
N ALA A 18 -15.94 25.26 16.07
CA ALA A 18 -15.47 24.00 16.64
C ALA A 18 -15.70 22.82 15.69
N PHE A 19 -16.85 22.77 15.03
CA PHE A 19 -17.15 21.78 14.00
C PHE A 19 -16.17 21.86 12.82
N LEU A 20 -15.95 23.05 12.27
CA LEU A 20 -15.01 23.24 11.16
C LEU A 20 -13.56 22.91 11.55
N VAL A 21 -13.14 23.22 12.77
CA VAL A 21 -11.82 22.86 13.28
C VAL A 21 -11.68 21.34 13.42
N MET A 22 -12.68 20.66 13.99
CA MET A 22 -12.64 19.19 14.12
C MET A 22 -12.66 18.49 12.76
N ILE A 23 -13.59 18.85 11.88
CA ILE A 23 -13.69 18.26 10.54
C ILE A 23 -12.44 18.60 9.72
N GLY A 24 -12.03 19.87 9.70
CA GLY A 24 -10.83 20.31 8.99
C GLY A 24 -9.57 19.59 9.47
N GLY A 25 -9.39 19.45 10.79
CA GLY A 25 -8.31 18.66 11.37
C GLY A 25 -8.37 17.20 10.91
N GLY A 26 -9.56 16.58 10.98
CA GLY A 26 -9.78 15.22 10.50
C GLY A 26 -9.41 15.04 9.01
N TYR A 27 -9.77 16.00 8.16
CA TYR A 27 -9.39 15.98 6.74
C TYR A 27 -7.88 16.10 6.54
N LEU A 28 -7.18 16.94 7.30
CA LEU A 28 -5.73 17.06 7.21
C LEU A 28 -5.04 15.74 7.59
N PHE A 29 -5.46 15.10 8.68
CA PHE A 29 -4.93 13.79 9.06
C PHE A 29 -5.29 12.70 8.05
N ALA A 30 -6.49 12.74 7.46
CA ALA A 30 -6.89 11.80 6.41
C ALA A 30 -6.01 11.95 5.17
N ILE A 31 -5.74 13.18 4.72
CA ILE A 31 -4.85 13.46 3.59
C ILE A 31 -3.43 12.99 3.90
N ALA A 32 -2.90 13.29 5.09
CA ALA A 32 -1.59 12.82 5.52
C ALA A 32 -1.52 11.28 5.53
N ASN A 33 -2.56 10.61 6.03
CA ASN A 33 -2.63 9.15 6.01
C ASN A 33 -2.69 8.60 4.57
N ILE A 34 -3.49 9.19 3.67
CA ILE A 34 -3.52 8.78 2.26
C ILE A 34 -2.13 8.94 1.63
N TYR A 35 -1.46 10.06 1.87
CA TYR A 35 -0.11 10.30 1.40
C TYR A 35 0.84 9.22 1.90
N HIS A 36 0.88 8.96 3.21
CA HIS A 36 1.81 7.98 3.78
C HIS A 36 1.51 6.54 3.36
N GLN A 37 0.24 6.18 3.16
CA GLN A 37 -0.17 4.80 2.84
C GLN A 37 -0.12 4.47 1.35
N HIS A 38 -0.26 5.46 0.48
CA HIS A 38 -0.41 5.24 -0.97
C HIS A 38 0.67 5.88 -1.83
N GLN A 39 1.54 6.75 -1.29
CA GLN A 39 2.64 7.28 -2.08
C GLN A 39 3.51 6.15 -2.67
N MET A 40 4.04 6.38 -3.87
CA MET A 40 4.92 5.46 -4.59
C MET A 40 4.31 4.11 -4.98
N ALA A 41 2.99 3.98 -4.92
CA ALA A 41 2.29 2.79 -5.40
C ALA A 41 2.35 2.67 -6.93
N ASP A 42 2.48 3.77 -7.67
CA ASP A 42 2.74 3.75 -9.11
C ASP A 42 4.22 3.58 -9.48
N GLY A 43 5.12 3.60 -8.49
CA GLY A 43 6.56 3.45 -8.65
C GLY A 43 7.34 4.78 -8.68
N GLU A 44 6.66 5.93 -8.67
CA GLU A 44 7.25 7.27 -8.67
C GLU A 44 7.18 7.95 -7.30
N ALA A 45 8.02 8.94 -7.04
CA ALA A 45 8.00 9.64 -5.75
C ALA A 45 6.81 10.61 -5.65
N GLY A 46 6.07 10.55 -4.54
CA GLY A 46 4.94 11.44 -4.24
C GLY A 46 3.59 10.73 -4.23
N LEU A 47 2.52 11.53 -4.19
CA LEU A 47 1.13 11.05 -4.28
C LEU A 47 0.47 11.61 -5.53
N THR A 48 0.14 10.73 -6.46
CA THR A 48 -0.54 11.00 -7.72
C THR A 48 -1.88 10.26 -7.77
N LEU A 49 -2.67 10.54 -8.80
CA LEU A 49 -3.88 9.75 -9.05
C LEU A 49 -3.56 8.33 -9.52
N ASN A 50 -2.38 8.10 -10.09
CA ASN A 50 -1.94 6.77 -10.53
C ASN A 50 -1.59 5.88 -9.34
N ASP A 51 -1.10 6.44 -8.23
CA ASP A 51 -0.92 5.70 -6.98
C ASP A 51 -2.23 5.07 -6.49
N LEU A 52 -3.31 5.87 -6.48
CA LEU A 52 -4.63 5.38 -6.08
C LEU A 52 -5.17 4.34 -7.07
N ARG A 53 -4.90 4.51 -8.38
CA ARG A 53 -5.25 3.49 -9.38
C ARG A 53 -4.47 2.21 -9.16
N ALA A 54 -3.16 2.29 -8.97
CA ALA A 54 -2.31 1.14 -8.66
C ALA A 54 -2.78 0.39 -7.41
N ALA A 55 -3.21 1.12 -6.38
CA ALA A 55 -3.73 0.55 -5.16
C ALA A 55 -5.06 -0.19 -5.37
N TYR A 56 -6.04 0.42 -6.04
CA TYR A 56 -7.43 -0.04 -6.03
C TYR A 56 -7.95 -0.65 -7.34
N ALA A 57 -7.43 -0.25 -8.49
CA ALA A 57 -7.94 -0.65 -9.81
C ALA A 57 -6.91 -1.38 -10.69
N GLY A 58 -5.61 -1.23 -10.38
CA GLY A 58 -4.50 -1.63 -11.25
C GLY A 58 -4.11 -0.53 -12.24
N LEU A 59 -3.06 -0.81 -13.01
CA LEU A 59 -2.50 0.11 -14.00
C LEU A 59 -2.34 -0.58 -15.36
N THR A 60 -2.36 0.22 -16.42
CA THR A 60 -1.92 -0.19 -17.75
C THR A 60 -0.78 0.74 -18.16
N ILE A 61 0.42 0.20 -18.24
CA ILE A 61 1.65 0.96 -18.51
C ILE A 61 2.31 0.47 -19.79
N ARG A 62 3.03 1.36 -20.46
CA ARG A 62 3.87 0.99 -21.60
C ARG A 62 5.21 0.51 -21.08
N ARG A 63 5.61 -0.70 -21.47
CA ARG A 63 6.93 -1.25 -21.18
C ARG A 63 7.96 -0.61 -22.11
N THR A 64 8.99 -0.07 -21.50
CA THR A 64 10.22 0.42 -22.12
C THR A 64 11.39 -0.15 -21.32
N SER A 65 12.62 0.00 -21.82
CA SER A 65 13.82 -0.45 -21.09
C SER A 65 14.01 0.22 -19.73
N GLU A 66 13.32 1.33 -19.46
CA GLU A 66 13.41 2.10 -18.21
C GLU A 66 12.12 2.01 -17.37
N THR A 67 11.10 1.26 -17.83
CA THR A 67 9.82 1.17 -17.13
C THR A 67 9.95 0.30 -15.89
N THR A 68 9.76 0.89 -14.71
CA THR A 68 9.56 0.14 -13.46
C THR A 68 8.16 -0.44 -13.44
N ILE A 69 8.03 -1.74 -13.12
CA ILE A 69 6.74 -2.38 -12.91
C ILE A 69 6.35 -2.27 -11.45
N PRO A 70 5.33 -1.47 -11.10
CA PRO A 70 4.91 -1.34 -9.72
C PRO A 70 4.33 -2.66 -9.22
N SER A 71 4.70 -3.04 -8.00
CA SER A 71 4.15 -4.18 -7.29
C SER A 71 3.99 -3.82 -5.82
N ARG A 72 3.09 -4.51 -5.12
CA ARG A 72 2.90 -4.26 -3.69
C ARG A 72 4.18 -4.52 -2.91
N MET A 73 4.93 -5.55 -3.28
CA MET A 73 6.21 -5.88 -2.65
C MET A 73 7.25 -4.78 -2.89
N LEU A 74 7.35 -4.23 -4.11
CA LEU A 74 8.24 -3.10 -4.41
C LEU A 74 7.88 -1.85 -3.61
N THR A 75 6.58 -1.51 -3.53
CA THR A 75 6.10 -0.38 -2.73
C THR A 75 6.51 -0.54 -1.26
N MET A 76 6.26 -1.71 -0.68
CA MET A 76 6.60 -1.99 0.72
C MET A 76 8.11 -1.95 0.94
N LEU A 77 8.90 -2.56 0.05
CA LEU A 77 10.36 -2.56 0.10
C LEU A 77 10.95 -1.14 0.15
N ARG A 78 10.39 -0.21 -0.64
CA ARG A 78 10.84 1.19 -0.68
C ARG A 78 10.31 2.05 0.48
N THR A 79 9.29 1.58 1.19
CA THR A 79 8.59 2.33 2.25
C THR A 79 8.80 1.65 3.60
N SER A 80 7.76 1.04 4.14
CA SER A 80 7.70 0.49 5.50
C SER A 80 8.66 -0.67 5.74
N MET A 81 9.14 -1.34 4.68
CA MET A 81 10.06 -2.47 4.81
C MET A 81 11.52 -2.10 4.54
N ARG A 82 11.82 -0.85 4.16
CA ARG A 82 13.20 -0.43 3.86
C ARG A 82 14.13 -0.61 5.04
N GLU A 83 13.64 -0.32 6.25
CA GLU A 83 14.44 -0.37 7.48
C GLU A 83 14.81 -1.80 7.92
N TYR A 84 14.21 -2.82 7.32
CA TYR A 84 14.47 -4.23 7.65
C TYR A 84 15.45 -4.91 6.69
N VAL A 85 16.00 -4.18 5.72
CA VAL A 85 17.04 -4.68 4.83
C VAL A 85 18.36 -4.03 5.25
N ASP A 86 19.21 -4.82 5.89
CA ASP A 86 20.44 -4.32 6.52
C ASP A 86 21.51 -3.92 5.49
N ASP A 87 21.56 -4.62 4.35
CA ASP A 87 22.58 -4.42 3.32
C ASP A 87 22.01 -3.78 2.04
N ASP A 88 22.67 -2.72 1.57
CA ASP A 88 22.24 -1.98 0.37
C ASP A 88 22.42 -2.83 -0.90
N ALA A 89 23.35 -3.79 -0.95
CA ALA A 89 23.49 -4.66 -2.12
C ALA A 89 22.34 -5.67 -2.21
N GLU A 90 21.93 -6.25 -1.07
CA GLU A 90 20.71 -7.07 -0.98
C GLU A 90 19.45 -6.27 -1.34
N PHE A 91 19.33 -5.03 -0.85
CA PHE A 91 18.23 -4.13 -1.22
C PHE A 91 18.19 -3.91 -2.73
N ASN A 92 19.32 -3.54 -3.34
CA ASN A 92 19.39 -3.24 -4.77
C ASN A 92 19.08 -4.47 -5.63
N THR A 93 19.52 -5.65 -5.20
CA THR A 93 19.24 -6.93 -5.88
C THR A 93 17.75 -7.26 -5.86
N LEU A 94 17.10 -7.11 -4.71
CA LEU A 94 15.67 -7.34 -4.56
C LEU A 94 14.86 -6.28 -5.33
N GLU A 95 15.29 -5.01 -5.24
CA GLU A 95 14.64 -3.90 -5.93
C GLU A 95 14.72 -4.04 -7.45
N SER A 96 15.87 -4.45 -8.01
CA SER A 96 16.01 -4.64 -9.46
C SER A 96 15.11 -5.75 -9.98
N TRP A 97 15.10 -6.90 -9.28
CA TRP A 97 14.24 -8.01 -9.67
C TRP A 97 12.75 -7.62 -9.60
N LEU A 98 12.35 -6.86 -8.58
CA LEU A 98 10.98 -6.37 -8.45
C LEU A 98 10.61 -5.31 -9.50
N LYS A 99 11.52 -4.42 -9.87
CA LYS A 99 11.32 -3.45 -10.97
C LYS A 99 11.05 -4.15 -12.30
N ASP A 100 11.69 -5.31 -12.50
CA ASP A 100 11.53 -6.17 -13.67
C ASP A 100 10.29 -7.08 -13.61
N GLY A 101 9.41 -6.88 -12.63
CA GLY A 101 8.16 -7.63 -12.47
C GLY A 101 8.23 -8.76 -11.44
N GLY A 102 9.42 -9.08 -10.93
CA GLY A 102 9.57 -10.10 -9.89
C GLY A 102 9.26 -11.50 -10.40
N THR A 103 9.80 -11.89 -11.55
CA THR A 103 9.51 -13.20 -12.18
C THR A 103 10.10 -14.39 -11.40
N GLU A 104 9.47 -15.55 -11.51
CA GLU A 104 9.92 -16.79 -10.85
C GLU A 104 11.35 -17.17 -11.23
N ALA A 105 11.68 -17.09 -12.53
CA ALA A 105 13.03 -17.35 -13.02
C ALA A 105 14.05 -16.36 -12.44
N GLY A 106 13.63 -15.11 -12.22
CA GLY A 106 14.47 -14.07 -11.62
C GLY A 106 14.72 -14.25 -10.12
N LEU A 107 13.84 -14.94 -9.39
CA LEU A 107 13.94 -15.11 -7.94
C LEU A 107 15.25 -15.80 -7.53
N THR A 108 15.70 -16.75 -8.34
CA THR A 108 16.94 -17.53 -8.14
C THR A 108 18.06 -17.10 -9.07
N ALA A 109 17.82 -16.13 -9.96
CA ALA A 109 18.83 -15.64 -10.91
C ALA A 109 19.86 -14.75 -10.18
N GLY A 110 21.14 -15.06 -10.34
CA GLY A 110 22.24 -14.30 -9.74
C GLY A 110 23.54 -15.11 -9.69
N GLN A 111 24.60 -14.49 -9.19
CA GLN A 111 25.87 -15.17 -8.94
C GLN A 111 26.04 -15.40 -7.44
N MET A 112 26.34 -16.65 -7.06
CA MET A 112 26.65 -17.04 -5.68
C MET A 112 25.60 -16.62 -4.64
N ARG A 113 25.83 -15.53 -3.90
CA ARG A 113 25.04 -15.11 -2.73
C ARG A 113 24.12 -13.92 -3.01
N ASP A 114 24.09 -13.42 -4.24
CA ASP A 114 23.38 -12.19 -4.60
C ASP A 114 22.12 -12.55 -5.39
N THR A 115 21.22 -13.32 -4.77
CA THR A 115 19.91 -13.66 -5.35
C THR A 115 18.79 -12.97 -4.55
N PRO A 116 17.68 -12.59 -5.21
CA PRO A 116 16.51 -12.07 -4.52
C PRO A 116 15.98 -13.02 -3.43
N GLU A 117 15.98 -14.34 -3.71
CA GLU A 117 15.61 -15.36 -2.74
C GLU A 117 16.46 -15.27 -1.46
N ARG A 118 17.78 -15.16 -1.60
CA ARG A 118 18.68 -15.08 -0.46
C ARG A 118 18.47 -13.79 0.35
N ALA A 119 18.28 -12.66 -0.33
CA ALA A 119 17.94 -11.41 0.34
C ALA A 119 16.63 -11.54 1.15
N MET A 120 15.63 -12.23 0.61
CA MET A 120 14.38 -12.49 1.33
C MET A 120 14.57 -13.42 2.54
N ILE A 121 15.36 -14.50 2.39
CA ILE A 121 15.68 -15.42 3.50
C ILE A 121 16.34 -14.67 4.66
N LEU A 122 17.27 -13.76 4.36
CA LEU A 122 18.03 -13.05 5.40
C LEU A 122 17.20 -11.97 6.10
N ASN A 123 16.34 -11.26 5.37
CA ASN A 123 15.70 -10.04 5.87
C ASN A 123 14.20 -10.19 6.16
N CYS A 124 13.49 -11.07 5.43
CA CYS A 124 12.02 -11.09 5.41
C CYS A 124 11.44 -12.33 6.11
N MET A 125 12.07 -13.50 5.94
CA MET A 125 11.45 -14.78 6.29
C MET A 125 11.21 -14.95 7.80
N ARG A 126 11.93 -14.23 8.66
CA ARG A 126 11.67 -14.24 10.11
C ARG A 126 10.24 -13.83 10.48
N CYS A 127 9.61 -12.97 9.69
CA CYS A 127 8.23 -12.53 9.90
C CYS A 127 7.26 -13.10 8.86
N HIS A 128 7.74 -13.39 7.65
CA HIS A 128 6.91 -13.84 6.55
C HIS A 128 6.85 -15.37 6.36
N ALA A 129 7.68 -16.14 7.06
CA ALA A 129 7.58 -17.60 7.08
C ALA A 129 6.32 -18.05 7.83
N THR A 130 5.59 -19.01 7.28
CA THR A 130 4.40 -19.58 7.94
C THR A 130 4.76 -20.21 9.29
N SER A 131 5.93 -20.85 9.39
CA SER A 131 6.50 -21.41 10.63
C SER A 131 6.60 -20.39 11.78
N SER A 132 6.79 -19.10 11.47
CA SER A 132 6.92 -18.05 12.48
C SER A 132 5.66 -17.84 13.32
N GLY A 133 4.50 -18.24 12.81
CA GLY A 133 3.20 -18.10 13.48
C GLY A 133 2.76 -16.65 13.74
N THR A 134 3.43 -15.65 13.16
CA THR A 134 3.11 -14.23 13.34
C THR A 134 1.82 -13.84 12.61
N GLU A 135 1.18 -12.73 13.00
CA GLU A 135 0.06 -12.18 12.22
C GLU A 135 0.47 -11.73 10.82
N ILE A 136 1.76 -11.41 10.64
CA ILE A 136 2.32 -11.04 9.34
C ILE A 136 2.33 -12.25 8.41
N SER A 137 2.84 -13.41 8.86
CA SER A 137 2.86 -14.62 8.04
C SER A 137 1.47 -15.13 7.67
N LYS A 138 0.44 -14.86 8.50
CA LYS A 138 -0.95 -15.21 8.13
C LYS A 138 -1.52 -14.35 7.00
N THR A 139 -1.06 -13.11 6.86
CA THR A 139 -1.63 -12.14 5.93
C THR A 139 -0.79 -11.92 4.67
N ALA A 140 0.51 -12.23 4.73
CA ALA A 140 1.44 -12.16 3.62
C ALA A 140 2.54 -13.24 3.79
N PRO A 141 2.20 -14.54 3.68
CA PRO A 141 3.19 -15.61 3.76
C PRO A 141 4.09 -15.62 2.53
N PHE A 142 5.38 -15.88 2.71
CA PHE A 142 6.38 -15.98 1.64
C PHE A 142 6.95 -17.39 1.47
N GLY A 143 6.58 -18.31 2.36
CA GLY A 143 7.00 -19.70 2.32
C GLY A 143 6.69 -20.44 3.63
N PRO A 144 7.00 -21.75 3.68
CA PRO A 144 6.67 -22.61 4.81
C PRO A 144 7.54 -22.32 6.03
N ASP A 145 8.81 -21.99 5.84
CA ASP A 145 9.81 -21.83 6.89
C ASP A 145 10.79 -20.67 6.63
N GLU A 146 11.67 -20.40 7.60
CA GLU A 146 12.61 -19.28 7.55
C GLU A 146 13.68 -19.40 6.46
N PHE A 147 13.76 -20.54 5.76
CA PHE A 147 14.83 -20.86 4.81
C PHE A 147 14.31 -21.08 3.38
N THR A 148 13.00 -21.11 3.18
CA THR A 148 12.38 -21.49 1.92
C THR A 148 11.42 -20.41 1.46
N VAL A 149 11.72 -19.78 0.32
CA VAL A 149 10.80 -18.82 -0.33
C VAL A 149 9.99 -19.57 -1.38
N GLU A 150 8.67 -19.52 -1.29
CA GLU A 150 7.76 -20.10 -2.28
C GLU A 150 7.21 -19.03 -3.21
N TYR A 151 7.59 -19.11 -4.49
CA TYR A 151 7.13 -18.14 -5.50
C TYR A 151 5.61 -18.07 -5.58
N ALA A 152 4.92 -19.21 -5.44
CA ALA A 152 3.47 -19.28 -5.47
C ALA A 152 2.80 -18.41 -4.40
N GLU A 153 3.42 -18.26 -3.23
CA GLU A 153 2.89 -17.46 -2.12
C GLU A 153 3.15 -15.96 -2.30
N ILE A 154 4.31 -15.60 -2.87
CA ILE A 154 4.64 -14.18 -3.14
C ILE A 154 4.08 -13.66 -4.46
N LYS A 155 3.68 -14.55 -5.38
CA LYS A 155 3.11 -14.21 -6.70
C LYS A 155 2.03 -13.12 -6.66
N PRO A 156 1.10 -13.07 -5.69
CA PRO A 156 0.08 -12.01 -5.61
C PRO A 156 0.64 -10.64 -5.19
N LEU A 157 1.86 -10.60 -4.63
CA LEU A 157 2.52 -9.40 -4.11
C LEU A 157 3.56 -8.84 -5.08
N VAL A 158 4.13 -9.71 -5.90
CA VAL A 158 4.95 -9.33 -7.07
C VAL A 158 4.06 -9.10 -8.28
N ALA A 159 4.53 -8.32 -9.25
CA ALA A 159 3.73 -7.99 -10.41
C ALA A 159 3.70 -9.16 -11.39
N THR A 160 2.64 -9.98 -11.38
CA THR A 160 2.45 -10.91 -12.49
C THR A 160 1.95 -10.13 -13.69
N GLU A 161 2.89 -9.73 -14.54
CA GLU A 161 2.62 -9.16 -15.84
C GLU A 161 1.55 -9.98 -16.56
N THR A 162 0.45 -9.34 -16.93
CA THR A 162 -0.39 -9.88 -17.99
C THR A 162 -0.12 -9.00 -19.21
N SER A 163 0.89 -9.38 -20.00
CA SER A 163 1.17 -8.69 -21.26
C SER A 163 -0.04 -8.85 -22.18
N VAL A 164 -0.65 -7.72 -22.58
CA VAL A 164 -1.69 -7.72 -23.62
C VAL A 164 -1.05 -7.62 -25.01
N ASP A 165 0.15 -7.03 -25.07
CA ASP A 165 1.01 -6.87 -26.24
C ASP A 165 2.47 -6.70 -25.74
N SER A 166 3.45 -6.86 -26.63
CA SER A 166 4.90 -6.72 -26.34
C SER A 166 5.28 -5.43 -25.60
N ASP A 167 4.55 -4.34 -25.86
CA ASP A 167 4.80 -3.02 -25.28
C ASP A 167 3.82 -2.61 -24.17
N ILE A 168 2.77 -3.40 -23.87
CA ILE A 168 1.72 -3.00 -22.90
C ILE A 168 1.60 -4.02 -21.77
N VAL A 169 1.85 -3.54 -20.55
CA VAL A 169 1.77 -4.33 -19.31
C VAL A 169 0.55 -3.89 -18.50
N LYS A 170 -0.31 -4.87 -18.16
CA LYS A 170 -1.36 -4.68 -17.15
C LYS A 170 -0.84 -5.13 -15.79
N VAL A 171 -0.90 -4.22 -14.83
CA VAL A 171 -0.54 -4.45 -13.44
C VAL A 171 -1.83 -4.58 -12.62
N PRO A 172 -2.03 -5.67 -11.87
CA PRO A 172 -3.22 -5.83 -11.03
C PRO A 172 -3.22 -4.82 -9.86
N PRO A 173 -4.38 -4.56 -9.24
CA PRO A 173 -4.44 -3.73 -8.03
C PRO A 173 -3.61 -4.34 -6.90
N GLN A 174 -2.90 -3.49 -6.15
CA GLN A 174 -2.06 -3.92 -5.03
C GLN A 174 -2.88 -4.40 -3.81
N LEU A 175 -4.09 -3.88 -3.63
CA LEU A 175 -5.01 -4.35 -2.59
C LEU A 175 -5.91 -5.48 -3.11
N THR A 176 -6.15 -6.47 -2.25
CA THR A 176 -7.04 -7.59 -2.54
C THR A 176 -8.51 -7.19 -2.33
N ILE A 177 -9.42 -7.81 -3.10
CA ILE A 177 -10.86 -7.56 -3.00
C ILE A 177 -11.39 -7.69 -1.55
N PRO A 178 -11.04 -8.72 -0.76
CA PRO A 178 -11.49 -8.83 0.63
C PRO A 178 -11.07 -7.62 1.48
N ARG A 179 -9.87 -7.08 1.22
CA ARG A 179 -9.38 -5.90 1.94
C ARG A 179 -10.13 -4.63 1.53
N LEU A 180 -10.46 -4.46 0.24
CA LEU A 180 -11.32 -3.37 -0.21
C LEU A 180 -12.69 -3.45 0.48
N VAL A 181 -13.30 -4.64 0.50
CA VAL A 181 -14.59 -4.87 1.15
C VAL A 181 -14.52 -4.53 2.64
N LEU A 182 -13.48 -4.97 3.36
CA LEU A 182 -13.32 -4.66 4.78
C LEU A 182 -13.23 -3.14 5.05
N VAL A 183 -12.41 -2.42 4.29
CA VAL A 183 -12.23 -0.97 4.44
C VAL A 183 -13.54 -0.22 4.16
N THR A 184 -14.30 -0.63 3.14
CA THR A 184 -15.61 0.00 2.85
C THR A 184 -16.63 -0.19 3.97
N HIS A 185 -16.65 -1.34 4.64
CA HIS A 185 -17.58 -1.61 5.75
C HIS A 185 -17.25 -0.80 7.00
N ALA A 186 -15.97 -0.61 7.31
CA ALA A 186 -15.55 0.20 8.46
C ALA A 186 -16.07 1.64 8.37
N HIS A 187 -16.05 2.26 7.18
CA HIS A 187 -16.57 3.62 6.99
C HIS A 187 -18.09 3.70 7.01
N MET A 188 -18.78 2.72 6.41
CA MET A 188 -20.24 2.64 6.41
C MET A 188 -20.83 2.48 7.82
N LEU A 189 -20.12 1.84 8.75
CA LEU A 189 -20.57 1.66 10.12
C LEU A 189 -20.20 2.83 11.04
N ALA A 190 -19.04 3.46 10.83
CA ALA A 190 -18.56 4.54 11.68
C ALA A 190 -19.36 5.84 11.52
N ILE A 191 -19.75 6.20 10.29
CA ILE A 191 -20.44 7.46 10.00
C ILE A 191 -21.81 7.54 10.69
N PRO A 192 -22.71 6.53 10.59
CA PRO A 192 -24.00 6.55 11.26
C PRO A 192 -23.89 6.60 12.79
N VAL A 193 -22.97 5.82 13.37
CA VAL A 193 -22.74 5.77 14.82
C VAL A 193 -22.26 7.13 15.33
N PHE A 194 -21.31 7.77 14.64
CA PHE A 194 -20.86 9.10 14.98
C PHE A 194 -22.00 10.13 14.87
N THR A 195 -22.79 10.10 13.79
CA THR A 195 -23.93 11.01 13.64
C THR A 195 -25.00 10.81 14.71
N LEU A 196 -25.22 9.57 15.18
CA LEU A 196 -26.20 9.26 16.22
C LEU A 196 -25.71 9.74 17.59
N ILE A 197 -24.43 9.53 17.92
CA ILE A 197 -23.82 10.03 19.17
C ILE A 197 -23.84 11.56 19.22
N VAL A 198 -23.42 12.23 18.15
CA VAL A 198 -23.45 13.69 18.09
C VAL A 198 -24.89 14.19 18.11
N GLY A 199 -25.79 13.58 17.33
CA GLY A 199 -27.21 13.92 17.32
C GLY A 199 -27.86 13.78 18.70
N GLY A 200 -27.53 12.73 19.46
CA GLY A 200 -28.06 12.51 20.80
C GLY A 200 -27.46 13.41 21.88
N LEU A 201 -26.22 13.89 21.72
CA LEU A 201 -25.59 14.84 22.67
C LEU A 201 -26.13 16.27 22.52
N PHE A 202 -26.72 16.61 21.37
CA PHE A 202 -27.21 17.95 21.05
C PHE A 202 -28.74 18.02 20.83
N ALA A 203 -29.47 16.93 21.06
CA ALA A 203 -30.93 16.87 21.09
C ALA A 203 -31.47 17.10 22.52
#